data_AF-A0A7S3HPK1-F1
#
_entry.id   AF-A0A7S3HPK1-F1
#
_cell.length_a   1.000
_cell.length_b   1.000
_cell.length_c   1.000
_cell.angle_alpha   90.00
_cell.angle_beta   90.00
_cell.angle_gamma   90.00
#
_symmetry.space_group_name_H-M   'P 1'
#
loop_
_entity.id
_entity.type
_entity.pdbx_description
1 polymer ?
#
loop_
_entity_poly.entity_id
_entity_poly.type
_entity_poly.pdbx_seq_one_letter_code
_entity_poly.pdbx_strand_id
1 'polypeptide(L)'
;ENTRRDKLADAMVMIMKEKAARAQERREIADLWPDNKLMPSILMRYRAHSVEERERRVKATLEMNASFALAHEIRGNVFESKMWEIKYDDYGRPFYEHQKTGETNWE
;
A
#
# COMPACT_ATOMS: atom_id res chain seq x y z
N GLU A 1 -29.85 19.17 -11.87
CA GLU A 1 -28.94 20.06 -11.12
C GLU A 1 -28.09 19.41 -10.02
N ASN A 2 -28.44 18.24 -9.47
CA ASN A 2 -27.66 17.60 -8.40
C ASN A 2 -26.24 17.13 -8.80
N THR A 3 -26.01 16.76 -10.06
CA THR A 3 -24.74 16.17 -10.51
C THR A 3 -23.51 17.08 -10.42
N ARG A 4 -23.68 18.42 -10.34
CA ARG A 4 -22.54 19.36 -10.27
C ARG A 4 -22.07 19.57 -8.84
N ARG A 5 -22.99 19.53 -7.86
CA ARG A 5 -22.67 19.64 -6.42
C ARG A 5 -21.99 18.37 -5.91
N ASP A 6 -22.46 17.21 -6.35
CA ASP A 6 -21.87 15.92 -5.97
C ASP A 6 -20.42 15.79 -6.46
N LYS A 7 -20.16 16.18 -7.72
CA LYS A 7 -18.79 16.23 -8.27
C LYS A 7 -17.86 17.17 -7.51
N LEU A 8 -18.36 18.30 -7.02
CA LEU A 8 -17.59 19.23 -6.21
C LEU A 8 -17.28 18.65 -4.83
N ALA A 9 -18.26 17.97 -4.21
CA ALA A 9 -18.06 17.29 -2.94
C ALA A 9 -17.00 16.18 -3.06
N ASP A 10 -17.08 15.36 -4.10
CA ASP A 10 -16.08 14.31 -4.37
C ASP A 10 -14.67 14.88 -4.57
N ALA A 11 -14.56 15.96 -5.36
CA ALA A 11 -13.29 16.64 -5.58
C ALA A 11 -12.72 17.22 -4.27
N MET A 12 -13.57 17.80 -3.40
CA MET A 12 -13.15 18.29 -2.09
C MET A 12 -12.64 17.14 -1.20
N VAL A 13 -13.33 16.01 -1.18
CA VAL A 13 -12.90 14.83 -0.42
C VAL A 13 -11.54 14.33 -0.91
N MET A 14 -11.31 14.28 -2.23
CA MET A 14 -10.01 13.90 -2.79
C MET A 14 -8.90 14.85 -2.34
N ILE A 15 -9.13 16.17 -2.42
CA ILE A 15 -8.17 17.18 -1.97
C ILE A 15 -7.88 17.05 -0.47
N MET A 16 -8.90 16.79 0.35
CA MET A 16 -8.71 16.59 1.79
C MET A 16 -7.89 15.34 2.08
N LYS A 17 -8.17 14.22 1.39
CA LYS A 17 -7.37 12.99 1.49
C LYS A 17 -5.92 13.23 1.09
N GLU A 18 -5.69 13.93 0.00
CA GLU A 18 -4.33 14.26 -0.46
C GLU A 18 -3.58 15.16 0.54
N LYS A 19 -4.26 16.18 1.09
CA LYS A 19 -3.69 17.03 2.14
C LYS A 19 -3.33 16.23 3.40
N ALA A 20 -4.21 15.31 3.81
CA ALA A 20 -3.95 14.43 4.94
C ALA A 20 -2.77 13.51 4.67
N ALA A 21 -2.69 12.91 3.48
CA ALA A 21 -1.58 12.05 3.07
C ALA A 21 -0.25 12.80 3.08
N ARG A 22 -0.19 14.00 2.48
CA ARG A 22 1.02 14.84 2.51
C ARG A 22 1.42 15.25 3.93
N ALA A 23 0.45 15.52 4.81
CA ALA A 23 0.75 15.85 6.20
C ALA A 23 1.33 14.65 6.95
N GLN A 24 0.84 13.45 6.67
CA GLN A 24 1.36 12.20 7.23
C GLN A 24 2.77 11.92 6.72
N GLU A 25 3.01 12.02 5.40
CA GLU A 25 4.32 11.87 4.79
C GLU A 25 5.36 12.84 5.41
N ARG A 26 4.98 14.11 5.61
CA ARG A 26 5.86 15.09 6.27
C ARG A 26 6.21 14.72 7.71
N ARG A 27 5.30 14.08 8.45
CA ARG A 27 5.60 13.57 9.81
C ARG A 27 6.62 12.45 9.75
N GLU A 28 6.42 11.49 8.85
CA GLU A 28 7.33 10.36 8.69
C GLU A 28 8.73 10.83 8.27
N ILE A 29 8.82 11.77 7.34
CA ILE A 29 10.11 12.38 6.94
C ILE A 29 10.74 13.14 8.12
N ALA A 30 9.94 13.90 8.89
CA ALA A 30 10.46 14.62 10.06
C ALA A 30 10.98 13.67 11.14
N ASP A 31 10.30 12.55 11.36
CA ASP A 31 10.68 11.52 12.33
C ASP A 31 11.89 10.70 11.85
N LEU A 32 12.16 10.60 10.55
CA LEU A 32 13.37 9.95 10.01
C LEU A 32 14.54 10.92 9.83
N TRP A 33 14.34 12.22 10.06
CA TRP A 33 15.38 13.22 9.83
C TRP A 33 16.56 13.04 10.80
N PRO A 34 17.81 13.12 10.33
CA PRO A 34 18.97 12.93 11.19
C PRO A 34 19.22 14.13 12.10
N ASP A 35 19.52 13.87 13.37
CA ASP A 35 19.69 14.91 14.39
C ASP A 35 20.91 15.80 14.17
N ASN A 36 21.91 15.31 13.43
CA ASN A 36 23.13 16.03 13.11
C ASN A 36 22.99 17.00 11.91
N LYS A 37 21.80 17.13 11.32
CA LYS A 37 21.55 18.05 10.19
C LYS A 37 20.40 18.99 10.51
N LEU A 38 20.52 20.24 10.04
CA LEU A 38 19.44 21.20 10.14
C LEU A 38 18.21 20.70 9.37
N MET A 39 17.08 20.59 10.08
CA MET A 39 15.81 20.18 9.49
C MET A 39 15.20 21.35 8.69
N PRO A 40 14.64 21.11 7.49
CA PRO A 40 13.87 22.10 6.76
C PRO A 40 12.71 22.67 7.59
N SER A 41 12.49 23.99 7.51
CA SER A 41 11.45 24.70 8.27
C SER A 41 10.04 24.11 8.06
N ILE A 42 9.77 23.59 6.86
CA ILE A 42 8.50 22.97 6.52
C ILE A 42 8.24 21.66 7.28
N LEU A 43 9.30 20.97 7.72
CA LEU A 43 9.23 19.73 8.48
C LEU A 43 9.27 19.98 9.99
N MET A 44 9.84 21.11 10.44
CA MET A 44 9.91 21.47 11.85
C MET A 44 8.54 21.46 12.55
N ARG A 45 7.47 21.84 11.85
CA ARG A 45 6.08 21.78 12.36
C ARG A 45 5.63 20.36 12.73
N TYR A 46 6.24 19.35 12.13
CA TYR A 46 5.84 17.95 12.23
C TYR A 46 6.78 17.12 13.12
N ARG A 47 7.86 17.74 13.61
CA ARG A 47 8.84 17.10 14.50
C ARG A 47 8.15 16.58 15.77
N ALA A 48 8.48 15.35 16.17
CA ALA A 48 8.07 14.82 17.47
C ALA A 48 8.61 15.68 18.63
N HIS A 49 7.84 15.79 19.71
CA HIS A 49 8.22 16.59 20.87
C HIS A 49 9.21 15.85 21.79
N SER A 50 9.22 14.51 21.74
CA SER A 50 10.13 13.65 22.49
C SER A 50 10.69 12.51 21.64
N VAL A 51 11.80 11.92 22.09
CA VAL A 51 12.42 10.75 21.44
C VAL A 51 11.49 9.54 21.54
N GLU A 52 10.84 9.33 22.67
CA GLU A 52 9.88 8.23 22.87
C GLU A 52 8.68 8.32 21.92
N GLU A 53 8.17 9.54 21.68
CA GLU A 53 7.08 9.77 20.73
C GLU A 53 7.53 9.43 19.30
N ARG A 54 8.73 9.88 18.92
CA ARG A 54 9.34 9.58 17.62
C ARG A 54 9.46 8.07 17.39
N GLU A 55 10.02 7.35 18.36
CA GLU A 55 10.19 5.89 18.28
C GLU A 55 8.84 5.17 18.12
N ARG A 56 7.83 5.58 18.88
CA ARG A 56 6.48 5.02 18.78
C ARG A 56 5.86 5.26 17.41
N ARG A 57 5.98 6.48 16.86
CA ARG A 57 5.46 6.83 15.53
C ARG A 57 6.16 6.02 14.44
N VAL A 58 7.50 5.95 14.49
CA VAL A 58 8.29 5.16 13.55
C VAL A 58 7.88 3.68 13.60
N LYS A 59 7.76 3.10 14.80
CA LYS A 59 7.32 1.72 14.97
C LYS A 59 5.94 1.47 14.35
N ALA A 60 4.97 2.34 14.65
CA ALA A 60 3.62 2.21 14.11
C ALA A 60 3.60 2.31 12.57
N THR A 61 4.35 3.25 11.98
CA THR A 61 4.48 3.37 10.53
C THR A 61 5.11 2.12 9.91
N LEU A 62 6.17 1.57 10.53
CA LEU A 62 6.82 0.35 10.05
C LEU A 62 5.87 -0.86 10.10
N GLU A 63 5.13 -1.04 11.20
CA GLU A 63 4.14 -2.11 11.34
C GLU A 63 3.01 -1.99 10.31
N MET A 64 2.50 -0.77 10.08
CA MET A 64 1.48 -0.51 9.07
C MET A 64 1.99 -0.83 7.65
N ASN A 65 3.21 -0.40 7.33
CA ASN A 65 3.82 -0.65 6.02
C ASN A 65 4.08 -2.14 5.79
N ALA A 66 4.58 -2.85 6.80
CA ALA A 66 4.75 -4.31 6.75
C ALA A 66 3.42 -5.03 6.52
N SER A 67 2.36 -4.62 7.24
CA SER A 67 1.02 -5.18 7.08
C SER A 67 0.46 -4.96 5.67
N PHE A 68 0.66 -3.76 5.12
CA PHE A 68 0.23 -3.43 3.75
C PHE A 68 0.99 -4.26 2.70
N ALA A 69 2.31 -4.38 2.85
CA ALA A 69 3.15 -5.17 1.95
C ALA A 69 2.71 -6.64 1.94
N LEU A 70 2.52 -7.25 3.13
CA LEU A 70 2.04 -8.62 3.26
C LEU A 70 0.66 -8.81 2.62
N ALA A 71 -0.28 -7.88 2.87
CA ALA A 71 -1.61 -7.95 2.26
C ALA A 71 -1.58 -7.79 0.74
N HIS A 72 -0.60 -7.06 0.18
CA HIS A 72 -0.41 -6.94 -1.25
C HIS A 72 0.15 -8.24 -1.84
N GLU A 73 1.16 -8.83 -1.20
CA GLU A 73 1.74 -10.12 -1.58
C GLU A 73 0.70 -11.24 -1.56
N ILE A 74 -0.06 -11.37 -0.46
CA ILE A 74 -1.14 -12.37 -0.36
C ILE A 74 -2.15 -12.21 -1.50
N ARG A 75 -2.55 -10.97 -1.83
CA ARG A 75 -3.48 -10.73 -2.94
C ARG A 75 -2.87 -11.08 -4.29
N GLY A 76 -1.60 -10.75 -4.51
CA GLY A 76 -0.87 -11.15 -5.70
C GLY A 76 -0.82 -12.67 -5.85
N ASN A 77 -0.46 -13.37 -4.79
CA ASN A 77 -0.38 -14.83 -4.76
C ASN A 77 -1.75 -15.49 -4.98
N VAL A 78 -2.81 -15.00 -4.33
CA VAL A 78 -4.18 -15.51 -4.54
C VAL A 78 -4.65 -15.27 -5.97
N PHE A 79 -4.32 -14.12 -6.55
CA PHE A 79 -4.65 -13.82 -7.94
C PHE A 79 -3.90 -14.76 -8.89
N GLU A 80 -2.60 -14.98 -8.66
CA GLU A 80 -1.78 -15.90 -9.44
C GLU A 80 -2.28 -17.35 -9.33
N SER A 81 -2.59 -17.83 -8.12
CA SER A 81 -3.14 -19.17 -7.93
C SER A 81 -4.47 -19.38 -8.66
N LYS A 82 -5.29 -18.34 -8.81
CA LYS A 82 -6.55 -18.40 -9.56
C LYS A 82 -6.37 -18.44 -11.09
N MET A 83 -5.17 -18.16 -11.59
CA MET A 83 -4.86 -18.27 -13.02
C MET A 83 -4.57 -19.71 -13.44
N TRP A 84 -4.37 -20.62 -12.50
CA TRP A 84 -4.19 -22.04 -12.78
C TRP A 84 -5.55 -22.72 -12.86
N GLU A 85 -5.82 -23.36 -13.99
CA GLU A 85 -7.06 -24.09 -14.26
C GLU A 85 -6.76 -25.57 -14.48
N ILE A 86 -7.64 -26.44 -13.97
CA ILE A 86 -7.53 -27.89 -14.16
C ILE A 86 -8.11 -28.24 -15.53
N LYS A 87 -7.29 -28.88 -16.37
CA LYS A 87 -7.69 -29.47 -17.64
C LYS A 87 -7.43 -30.97 -17.63
N TYR A 88 -7.99 -31.68 -18.61
CA TYR A 88 -7.85 -33.12 -18.77
C TYR A 88 -7.24 -33.42 -20.13
N ASP A 89 -6.27 -34.32 -20.17
CA ASP A 89 -5.71 -34.84 -21.43
C ASP A 89 -6.66 -35.84 -22.12
N ASP A 90 -6.27 -36.34 -23.30
CA ASP A 90 -7.05 -37.32 -24.07
C ASP A 90 -7.28 -38.65 -23.33
N TYR A 91 -6.51 -38.92 -22.27
CA TYR A 91 -6.61 -40.09 -21.42
C TYR A 91 -7.37 -39.82 -20.12
N GLY A 92 -7.91 -38.60 -19.93
CA GLY A 92 -8.64 -38.19 -18.74
C GLY A 92 -7.76 -37.89 -17.51
N ARG A 93 -6.45 -37.68 -17.69
CA ARG A 93 -5.55 -37.32 -16.59
C ARG A 93 -5.60 -35.81 -16.34
N PRO A 94 -5.76 -35.36 -15.08
CA PRO A 94 -5.77 -33.95 -14.77
C PRO A 94 -4.36 -33.34 -14.90
N PHE A 95 -4.29 -32.13 -15.44
CA PHE A 95 -3.11 -31.26 -15.41
C PHE A 95 -3.57 -29.82 -15.16
N TYR A 96 -2.69 -28.99 -14.61
CA TYR A 96 -2.92 -27.57 -14.41
C TYR A 96 -2.36 -26.77 -15.59
N GLU A 97 -3.12 -25.82 -16.11
CA GLU A 97 -2.65 -24.86 -17.12
C GLU A 97 -2.82 -23.44 -16.61
N HIS A 98 -1.76 -22.64 -16.75
CA HIS A 98 -1.78 -21.23 -16.41
C HIS A 98 -2.41 -20.40 -17.53
N GLN A 99 -3.57 -19.77 -17.29
CA GLN A 99 -4.37 -19.07 -18.30
C GLN A 99 -3.63 -17.97 -19.07
N LYS A 100 -2.71 -17.24 -18.42
CA LYS A 100 -1.99 -16.12 -19.04
C LYS A 100 -0.74 -16.54 -19.85
N THR A 101 0.08 -17.44 -19.32
CA THR A 101 1.38 -17.82 -19.89
C THR A 101 1.28 -19.07 -20.77
N GLY A 102 0.26 -19.90 -20.57
CA GLY A 102 0.15 -21.21 -21.20
C GLY A 102 1.08 -22.27 -20.61
N GLU A 103 1.70 -21.98 -19.45
CA GLU A 103 2.52 -22.96 -18.74
C GLU A 103 1.65 -24.11 -18.22
N THR A 104 2.12 -25.35 -18.36
CA THR A 104 1.42 -26.54 -17.89
C THR A 104 2.19 -27.21 -16.76
N ASN A 105 1.49 -27.65 -15.72
CA ASN A 105 2.04 -28.40 -14.62
C ASN A 105 1.23 -29.69 -14.40
N TRP A 106 1.92 -30.80 -14.10
CA TRP A 106 1.33 -32.11 -13.85
C TRP A 106 1.35 -32.51 -12.36
N GLU A 107 1.97 -31.68 -11.51
CA GLU A 107 2.03 -31.84 -10.05
C GLU A 107 0.84 -31.22 -9.32
#